data_AF-A0A2D9CGX1-F1
#
_entry.id   AF-A0A2D9CGX1-F1
#
_cell.length_a   1.000
_cell.length_b   1.000
_cell.length_c   1.000
_cell.angle_alpha   90.00
_cell.angle_beta   90.00
_cell.angle_gamma   90.00
#
_symmetry.space_group_name_H-M   'P 1'
#
loop_
_entity.id
_entity.type
_entity.pdbx_description
1 polymer ?
#
loop_
_entity_poly.entity_id
_entity_poly.type
_entity_poly.pdbx_seq_one_letter_code
_entity_poly.pdbx_strand_id
1 'polypeptide(L)'
;MNPTITDPERIKKVLEQYERKRKKEKDRYELIKDTDDFKNKNRERARNYYGLNKENKKEKYDKDKYFLSARSQYYYYRRNDKLDIFKEKYPKKVELLNERNIIF
;
A
#
# COMPACT_ATOMS: atom_id res chain seq x y z
N MET A 1 2.60 -28.42 -31.61
CA MET A 1 1.96 -27.12 -31.34
C MET A 1 2.22 -26.75 -29.89
N ASN A 2 2.74 -25.54 -29.62
CA ASN A 2 2.89 -25.07 -28.23
C ASN A 2 1.49 -24.78 -27.67
N PRO A 3 1.05 -25.42 -26.57
CA PRO A 3 -0.26 -25.14 -26.02
C PRO A 3 -0.33 -23.66 -25.62
N THR A 4 -1.33 -22.95 -26.11
CA THR A 4 -1.60 -21.56 -25.74
C THR A 4 -2.08 -21.50 -24.29
N ILE A 5 -1.90 -20.36 -23.61
CA ILE A 5 -2.30 -20.13 -22.20
C ILE A 5 -3.81 -20.31 -21.98
N THR A 6 -4.59 -20.36 -23.06
CA THR A 6 -6.05 -20.45 -23.09
C THR A 6 -6.63 -21.86 -22.99
N ASP A 7 -5.79 -22.90 -22.95
CA ASP A 7 -6.24 -24.29 -22.78
C ASP A 7 -6.86 -24.48 -21.37
N PRO A 8 -8.17 -24.80 -21.26
CA PRO A 8 -8.86 -24.92 -19.97
C PRO A 8 -8.22 -25.92 -19.01
N GLU A 9 -7.69 -27.03 -19.52
CA GLU A 9 -7.08 -28.07 -18.69
C GLU A 9 -5.72 -27.61 -18.14
N ARG A 10 -4.94 -26.89 -18.96
CA ARG A 10 -3.70 -26.25 -18.51
C ARG A 10 -3.97 -25.16 -17.48
N ILE A 11 -5.01 -24.34 -17.67
CA ILE A 11 -5.42 -23.30 -16.70
C ILE A 11 -5.76 -23.96 -15.37
N LYS A 12 -6.60 -24.99 -15.38
CA LYS A 12 -7.00 -25.75 -14.18
C LYS A 12 -5.78 -26.29 -13.44
N LYS A 13 -4.86 -26.95 -14.17
CA LYS A 13 -3.62 -27.49 -13.59
C LYS A 13 -2.74 -26.42 -12.94
N VAL A 14 -2.63 -25.25 -13.57
CA VAL A 14 -1.86 -24.11 -13.03
C VAL A 14 -2.51 -23.58 -11.75
N LEU A 15 -3.84 -23.43 -11.72
CA LEU A 15 -4.57 -23.00 -10.52
C LEU A 15 -4.39 -24.00 -9.37
N GLU A 16 -4.56 -25.29 -9.62
CA GLU A 16 -4.36 -26.32 -8.60
C GLU A 16 -2.92 -26.36 -8.07
N GLN A 17 -1.92 -26.12 -8.91
CA GLN A 17 -0.53 -26.02 -8.48
C GLN A 17 -0.29 -24.79 -7.62
N TYR A 18 -0.86 -23.65 -8.02
CA TYR A 18 -0.79 -22.40 -7.26
C TYR A 18 -1.42 -22.57 -5.88
N GLU A 19 -2.64 -23.10 -5.80
CA GLU A 19 -3.35 -23.33 -4.54
C GLU A 19 -2.58 -24.26 -3.61
N ARG A 20 -2.08 -25.38 -4.14
CA ARG A 20 -1.22 -26.31 -3.37
C ARG A 20 0.02 -25.63 -2.83
N LYS A 21 0.68 -24.80 -3.64
CA LYS A 21 1.86 -24.03 -3.21
C LYS A 21 1.51 -23.04 -2.10
N ARG A 22 0.43 -22.26 -2.26
CA ARG A 22 -0.03 -21.29 -1.25
C ARG A 22 -0.40 -21.98 0.07
N LYS A 23 -1.07 -23.12 0.01
CA LYS A 23 -1.38 -23.93 1.20
C LYS A 23 -0.11 -24.40 1.90
N LYS A 24 0.83 -24.99 1.16
CA LYS A 24 2.13 -25.45 1.72
C LYS A 24 2.93 -24.33 2.37
N GLU A 25 2.96 -23.15 1.74
CA GLU A 25 3.64 -21.96 2.28
C GLU A 25 2.97 -21.48 3.57
N LYS A 26 1.64 -21.44 3.60
CA LYS A 26 0.87 -21.07 4.79
C LYS A 26 1.13 -22.06 5.94
N ASP A 27 0.98 -23.36 5.68
CA ASP A 27 1.17 -24.41 6.69
C ASP A 27 2.60 -24.37 7.26
N ARG A 28 3.62 -24.15 6.40
CA ARG A 28 5.00 -23.96 6.84
C ARG A 28 5.15 -22.72 7.71
N TYR A 29 4.54 -21.59 7.32
CA TYR A 29 4.61 -20.36 8.11
C TYR A 29 4.00 -20.55 9.50
N GLU A 30 2.82 -21.16 9.58
CA GLU A 30 2.14 -21.45 10.84
C GLU A 30 3.00 -22.29 11.79
N LEU A 31 3.76 -23.26 11.25
CA LEU A 31 4.67 -24.09 12.04
C LEU A 31 5.87 -23.31 12.63
N ILE A 32 6.42 -22.35 11.88
CA ILE A 32 7.68 -21.69 12.24
C ILE A 32 7.52 -20.31 12.85
N LYS A 33 6.38 -19.63 12.66
CA LYS A 33 6.19 -18.20 13.01
C LYS A 33 6.44 -17.89 14.47
N ASP A 34 6.21 -18.87 15.35
CA ASP A 34 6.33 -18.71 16.79
C ASP A 34 7.68 -19.09 17.37
N THR A 35 8.55 -19.70 16.56
CA THR A 35 9.92 -20.04 16.96
C THR A 35 10.76 -18.78 17.18
N ASP A 36 11.69 -18.85 18.13
CA ASP A 36 12.58 -17.72 18.47
C ASP A 36 13.49 -17.34 17.30
N ASP A 37 14.02 -18.32 16.56
CA ASP A 37 14.83 -18.08 15.37
C ASP A 37 14.07 -17.27 14.32
N PHE A 38 12.83 -17.68 14.01
CA PHE A 38 11.99 -16.95 13.06
C PHE A 38 11.69 -15.53 13.52
N LYS A 39 11.30 -15.36 14.79
CA LYS A 39 11.01 -14.05 15.39
C LYS A 39 12.24 -13.14 15.35
N ASN A 40 13.42 -13.66 15.68
CA ASN A 40 14.67 -12.89 15.67
C ASN A 40 15.08 -12.48 14.26
N LYS A 41 15.08 -13.40 13.29
CA LYS A 41 15.33 -13.07 11.87
C LYS A 41 14.30 -12.08 11.32
N ASN A 42 13.04 -12.17 11.74
CA ASN A 42 12.02 -11.22 11.33
C ASN A 42 12.27 -9.81 11.91
N ARG A 43 12.64 -9.73 13.19
CA ARG A 43 13.01 -8.45 13.85
C ARG A 43 14.22 -7.81 13.18
N GLU A 44 15.26 -8.60 12.86
CA GLU A 44 16.46 -8.12 12.17
C GLU A 44 16.12 -7.58 10.77
N ARG A 45 15.36 -8.34 9.97
CA ARG A 45 14.87 -7.87 8.67
C ARG A 45 14.08 -6.57 8.79
N ALA A 46 13.21 -6.46 9.80
CA ALA A 46 12.46 -5.23 10.04
C ALA A 46 13.39 -4.05 10.37
N ARG A 47 14.36 -4.25 11.28
CA ARG A 47 15.36 -3.22 11.62
C ARG A 47 16.15 -2.77 10.39
N ASN A 48 16.63 -3.71 9.57
CA ASN A 48 17.37 -3.42 8.36
C ASN A 48 16.52 -2.64 7.36
N TYR A 49 15.26 -3.07 7.15
CA TYR A 49 14.33 -2.34 6.29
C TYR A 49 14.09 -0.91 6.78
N TYR A 50 13.84 -0.72 8.08
CA TYR A 50 13.65 0.62 8.65
C TYR A 50 14.93 1.46 8.52
N GLY A 51 16.10 0.92 8.87
CA GLY A 51 17.38 1.63 8.75
C GLY A 51 17.65 2.11 7.32
N LEU A 52 17.45 1.24 6.34
CA LEU A 52 17.68 1.55 4.92
C LEU A 52 16.68 2.55 4.32
N ASN A 53 15.44 2.58 4.83
CA ASN A 53 14.36 3.36 4.22
C ASN A 53 13.92 4.58 5.04
N LYS A 54 14.42 4.75 6.26
CA LYS A 54 13.97 5.81 7.18
C LYS A 54 14.09 7.19 6.55
N GLU A 55 15.26 7.53 6.02
CA GLU A 55 15.50 8.86 5.44
C GLU A 55 14.68 9.07 4.16
N ASN A 56 14.65 8.09 3.25
CA ASN A 56 13.80 8.17 2.05
C ASN A 56 12.32 8.37 2.39
N LYS A 57 11.81 7.69 3.43
CA LYS A 57 10.42 7.85 3.89
C LYS A 57 10.19 9.22 4.52
N LYS A 58 11.16 9.71 5.31
CA LYS A 58 11.12 11.06 5.90
C LYS A 58 11.10 12.12 4.81
N GLU A 59 12.01 12.05 3.85
CA GLU A 59 12.07 12.97 2.71
C GLU A 59 10.79 12.97 1.90
N LYS A 60 10.25 11.78 1.58
CA LYS A 60 8.97 11.67 0.88
C LYS A 60 7.86 12.33 1.67
N TYR A 61 7.78 12.07 2.98
CA TYR A 61 6.79 12.73 3.84
C TYR A 61 7.00 14.24 3.85
N ASP A 62 8.21 14.74 4.02
CA ASP A 62 8.49 16.17 4.06
C ASP A 62 8.15 16.89 2.75
N LYS A 63 8.35 16.22 1.61
CA LYS A 63 7.93 16.70 0.28
C LYS A 63 6.41 16.73 0.13
N ASP A 64 5.71 15.70 0.62
CA ASP A 64 4.27 15.55 0.42
C ASP A 64 3.40 16.05 1.59
N LYS A 65 3.97 16.44 2.73
CA LYS A 65 3.20 16.73 3.97
C LYS A 65 2.13 17.79 3.77
N TYR A 66 2.41 18.80 2.96
CA TYR A 66 1.46 19.88 2.69
C TYR A 66 0.28 19.37 1.85
N PHE A 67 0.55 18.54 0.83
CA PHE A 67 -0.47 17.86 0.05
C PHE A 67 -1.30 16.89 0.90
N LEU A 68 -0.67 16.08 1.74
CA LEU A 68 -1.37 15.14 2.63
C LEU A 68 -2.31 15.90 3.60
N SER A 69 -1.84 17.02 4.16
CA SER A 69 -2.65 17.91 4.98
C SER A 69 -3.83 18.50 4.19
N ALA A 70 -3.58 19.01 2.99
CA ALA A 70 -4.61 19.56 2.12
C ALA A 70 -5.69 18.52 1.79
N ARG A 71 -5.27 17.32 1.40
CA ARG A 71 -6.18 16.22 1.06
C ARG A 71 -7.04 15.80 2.23
N SER A 72 -6.43 15.64 3.41
CA SER A 72 -7.18 15.27 4.64
C SER A 72 -8.23 16.32 4.98
N GLN A 73 -7.87 17.60 4.92
CA GLN A 73 -8.81 18.69 5.17
C GLN A 73 -9.92 18.74 4.12
N TYR A 74 -9.60 18.62 2.83
CA TYR A 74 -10.61 18.56 1.78
C TYR A 74 -11.67 17.49 2.06
N TYR A 75 -11.26 16.25 2.37
CA TYR A 75 -12.20 15.19 2.70
C TYR A 75 -13.00 15.48 3.98
N TYR A 76 -12.38 16.11 4.99
CA TYR A 76 -13.09 16.56 6.19
C TYR A 76 -14.18 17.59 5.87
N TYR A 77 -13.92 18.57 5.01
CA TYR A 77 -14.92 19.58 4.66
C TYR A 77 -15.97 19.03 3.69
N ARG A 78 -15.56 18.18 2.74
CA ARG A 78 -16.45 17.50 1.80
C ARG A 78 -17.46 16.59 2.50
N ARG A 79 -17.03 15.77 3.46
CA ARG A 79 -17.93 14.85 4.19
C ARG A 79 -18.96 15.56 5.07
N ASN A 80 -18.75 16.86 5.34
CA ASN A 80 -19.59 17.68 6.22
C ASN A 80 -20.34 18.76 5.43
N ASP A 81 -20.40 18.67 4.09
CA ASP A 81 -21.05 19.63 3.19
C ASP A 81 -20.60 21.08 3.39
N LYS A 82 -19.32 21.27 3.74
CA LYS A 82 -18.71 22.59 4.02
C LYS A 82 -17.59 22.91 3.02
N LEU A 83 -17.73 22.44 1.79
CA LEU A 83 -16.66 22.59 0.79
C LEU A 83 -16.41 24.04 0.40
N ASP A 84 -17.45 24.88 0.39
CA ASP A 84 -17.30 26.31 0.07
C ASP A 84 -16.44 27.03 1.11
N ILE A 85 -16.65 26.72 2.40
CA ILE A 85 -15.81 27.23 3.50
C ILE A 85 -14.34 26.81 3.31
N PHE A 86 -14.10 25.59 2.85
CA PHE A 86 -12.74 25.12 2.56
C PHE A 86 -12.10 25.90 1.42
N LYS A 87 -12.86 26.16 0.34
CA LYS A 87 -12.39 26.90 -0.83
C LYS A 87 -12.03 28.34 -0.49
N GLU A 88 -12.86 28.99 0.32
CA GLU A 88 -12.63 30.36 0.78
C GLU A 88 -11.43 30.44 1.74
N LYS A 89 -11.37 29.54 2.72
CA LYS A 89 -10.38 29.62 3.81
C LYS A 89 -8.98 29.13 3.40
N TYR A 90 -8.89 28.21 2.45
CA TYR A 90 -7.64 27.56 2.08
C TYR A 90 -7.38 27.50 0.56
N PRO A 91 -7.37 28.65 -0.15
CA PRO A 91 -7.27 28.68 -1.61
C PRO A 91 -6.01 27.99 -2.15
N LYS A 92 -4.86 28.18 -1.51
CA LYS A 92 -3.59 27.49 -1.89
C LYS A 92 -3.67 25.97 -1.79
N LYS A 93 -4.48 25.45 -0.86
CA LYS A 93 -4.69 24.00 -0.73
C LYS A 93 -5.61 23.47 -1.82
N VAL A 94 -6.59 24.26 -2.25
CA VAL A 94 -7.46 23.92 -3.40
C VAL A 94 -6.62 23.83 -4.67
N GLU A 95 -5.80 24.85 -4.94
CA GLU A 95 -4.89 24.88 -6.10
C GLU A 95 -4.01 23.63 -6.15
N LEU A 96 -3.31 23.33 -5.06
CA LEU A 96 -2.47 22.12 -4.94
C LEU A 96 -3.24 20.81 -5.21
N LEU A 97 -4.49 20.74 -4.76
CA LEU A 97 -5.32 19.54 -4.95
C LEU A 97 -5.85 19.44 -6.38
N ASN A 98 -6.11 20.57 -7.04
CA ASN A 98 -6.46 20.63 -8.46
C ASN A 98 -5.28 20.17 -9.33
N GLU A 99 -4.07 20.66 -9.07
CA GLU A 99 -2.84 20.24 -9.78
C GLU A 99 -2.60 18.73 -9.71
N ARG A 100 -3.02 18.09 -8.61
CA ARG A 100 -2.91 16.63 -8.41
C ARG A 100 -4.19 15.86 -8.76
N ASN A 101 -5.15 16.48 -9.44
CA ASN A 101 -6.41 15.87 -9.88
C ASN A 101 -7.21 15.17 -8.75
N ILE A 102 -7.24 15.77 -7.55
CA ILE A 102 -7.99 15.23 -6.40
C ILE A 102 -9.39 15.82 -6.28
N ILE A 103 -9.56 17.09 -6.64
CA ILE A 103 -10.84 17.78 -6.61
C ILE A 103 -11.48 17.71 -8.00
N PHE A 104 -12.78 17.43 -8.02
CA PHE A 104 -13.68 17.50 -9.16
C PHE A 104 -14.87 18.39 -8.78
#